data_AF-A0A9E4B6B0-F1
#
_entry.id   AF-A0A9E4B6B0-F1
#
_cell.length_a   1.000
_cell.length_b   1.000
_cell.length_c   1.000
_cell.angle_alpha   90.00
_cell.angle_beta   90.00
_cell.angle_gamma   90.00
#
_symmetry.space_group_name_H-M   'P 1'
#
loop_
_entity.id
_entity.type
_entity.pdbx_description
1 polymer ?
#
loop_
_entity_poly.entity_id
_entity_poly.type
_entity_poly.pdbx_seq_one_letter_code
_entity_poly.pdbx_strand_id
1 'polypeptide(L)'
;MRVFDRVARHVLWARAITLITFVALIQISAHAQEEPTEEEAEQEETQGEAPVTLASILDSKPDPKDYAKRTHCISKVAIRDHEVLSKRHIVFTMRGEKRQKMLVQFGRHCFGLHHNAVLNLESRGSSRLCIGDYVRTEVFEFGRRSWGPRCTIPKFEPISDYQLNLLRDALHTGRVE
;
A
#
# COMPACT_ATOMS: atom_id res chain seq x y z
N MET A 1 57.50 -33.62 9.37
CA MET A 1 56.98 -33.61 7.98
C MET A 1 56.20 -32.32 7.75
N ARG A 2 56.70 -31.46 6.83
CA ARG A 2 56.07 -30.32 6.10
C ARG A 2 55.17 -29.37 6.94
N VAL A 3 55.56 -28.18 7.43
CA VAL A 3 56.32 -27.01 6.91
C VAL A 3 55.60 -26.27 5.77
N PHE A 4 55.03 -25.11 6.14
CA PHE A 4 54.80 -23.85 5.39
C PHE A 4 54.06 -23.85 4.05
N ASP A 5 52.90 -23.18 4.01
CA ASP A 5 52.63 -21.97 3.20
C ASP A 5 51.13 -21.65 3.26
N ARG A 6 50.61 -20.42 3.16
CA ARG A 6 51.08 -19.07 3.50
C ARG A 6 49.83 -18.20 3.34
N VAL A 7 49.58 -17.38 4.35
CA VAL A 7 48.66 -16.24 4.30
C VAL A 7 49.15 -15.24 3.23
N ALA A 8 48.32 -14.94 2.22
CA ALA A 8 48.51 -13.89 1.20
C ALA A 8 47.26 -13.90 0.29
N ARG A 9 46.52 -12.84 -0.03
CA ARG A 9 46.70 -11.39 0.06
C ARG A 9 45.31 -10.75 -0.02
N HIS A 10 44.98 -9.93 0.97
CA HIS A 10 44.20 -8.71 0.72
C HIS A 10 45.05 -7.75 -0.12
N VAL A 11 44.39 -6.76 -0.76
CA VAL A 11 44.93 -5.60 -1.49
C VAL A 11 44.78 -5.70 -3.02
N LEU A 12 44.26 -4.60 -3.59
CA LEU A 12 43.99 -4.30 -5.01
C LEU A 12 42.55 -4.59 -5.45
N TRP A 13 41.66 -3.61 -5.23
CA TRP A 13 40.80 -3.04 -6.27
C TRP A 13 40.45 -1.62 -5.84
N ALA A 14 41.43 -0.73 -5.99
CA ALA A 14 41.29 0.70 -5.89
C ALA A 14 41.98 1.32 -7.12
N ARG A 15 41.23 2.15 -7.85
CA ARG A 15 41.66 3.22 -8.77
C ARG A 15 42.36 2.81 -10.07
N ALA A 16 41.64 3.00 -11.19
CA ALA A 16 42.12 3.75 -12.38
C ALA A 16 41.12 3.55 -13.54
N ILE A 17 40.41 4.60 -13.94
CA ILE A 17 40.24 5.05 -15.33
C ILE A 17 39.74 6.49 -15.23
N THR A 18 40.72 7.38 -15.27
CA THR A 18 40.62 8.81 -15.48
C THR A 18 40.75 9.11 -16.99
N LEU A 19 40.16 10.22 -17.43
CA LEU A 19 40.44 11.00 -18.65
C LEU A 19 39.61 10.70 -19.92
N ILE A 20 38.54 11.47 -20.11
CA ILE A 20 38.24 12.07 -21.43
C ILE A 20 38.24 13.59 -21.24
N THR A 21 39.29 14.19 -21.78
CA THR A 21 39.62 15.61 -21.81
C THR A 21 39.36 16.18 -23.21
N PHE A 22 38.84 17.41 -23.24
CA PHE A 22 39.13 18.47 -24.22
C PHE A 22 38.63 18.37 -25.66
N VAL A 23 37.61 19.19 -25.97
CA VAL A 23 37.49 20.08 -27.15
C VAL A 23 36.55 21.22 -26.74
N ALA A 24 36.71 22.52 -26.99
CA ALA A 24 37.83 23.42 -27.25
C ALA A 24 37.30 24.87 -27.00
N LEU A 25 38.23 25.79 -26.79
CA LEU A 25 38.12 27.23 -26.49
C LEU A 25 37.26 28.08 -27.44
N ILE A 26 36.90 29.29 -26.95
CA ILE A 26 36.89 30.66 -27.57
C ILE A 26 35.71 31.44 -26.92
N GLN A 27 35.81 32.61 -26.26
CA GLN A 27 36.82 33.69 -26.21
C GLN A 27 36.69 34.53 -24.92
N ILE A 28 37.76 35.31 -24.68
CA ILE A 28 38.07 36.18 -23.55
C ILE A 28 37.43 37.56 -23.73
N SER A 29 36.97 38.18 -22.64
CA SER A 29 37.07 39.63 -22.43
C SER A 29 37.18 39.90 -20.94
N ALA A 30 38.26 40.58 -20.58
CA ALA A 30 38.67 40.97 -19.24
C ALA A 30 38.14 42.37 -18.87
N HIS A 31 38.34 42.72 -17.59
CA HIS A 31 38.06 43.96 -16.85
C HIS A 31 36.78 43.90 -16.00
N ALA A 32 36.76 44.30 -14.74
CA ALA A 32 37.78 44.75 -13.79
C ALA A 32 37.13 44.67 -12.38
N GLN A 33 37.95 44.58 -11.33
CA GLN A 33 37.54 44.58 -9.93
C GLN A 33 36.96 45.94 -9.49
N GLU A 34 35.88 45.91 -8.69
CA GLU A 34 35.70 46.75 -7.50
C GLU A 34 34.51 46.21 -6.66
N GLU A 35 34.80 45.65 -5.49
CA GLU A 35 33.91 45.66 -4.31
C GLU A 35 34.18 46.97 -3.53
N PRO A 36 33.38 47.40 -2.53
CA PRO A 36 32.11 46.88 -1.99
C PRO A 36 31.03 47.98 -1.81
N THR A 37 29.76 47.64 -1.59
CA THR A 37 28.87 48.40 -0.68
C THR A 37 27.71 47.48 -0.24
N GLU A 38 27.66 47.21 1.07
CA GLU A 38 26.51 46.65 1.77
C GLU A 38 25.39 47.69 1.81
N GLU A 39 24.21 47.34 1.31
CA GLU A 39 22.97 47.88 1.87
C GLU A 39 21.82 46.88 1.65
N GLU A 40 21.19 46.53 2.77
CA GLU A 40 20.09 45.58 2.89
C GLU A 40 18.84 46.04 2.14
N ALA A 41 18.23 45.14 1.39
CA ALA A 41 16.79 45.17 1.15
C ALA A 41 16.29 43.73 0.97
N GLU A 42 15.95 43.15 2.12
CA GLU A 42 15.08 42.00 2.31
C GLU A 42 13.91 42.03 1.31
N GLN A 43 13.92 41.08 0.36
CA GLN A 43 12.73 40.69 -0.37
C GLN A 43 12.37 39.29 0.10
N GLU A 44 11.57 39.25 1.16
CA GLU A 44 10.74 38.08 1.48
C GLU A 44 9.91 37.75 0.23
N GLU A 45 10.30 36.70 -0.49
CA GLU A 45 9.39 35.94 -1.34
C GLU A 45 8.33 35.31 -0.43
N THR A 46 7.33 36.12 -0.08
CA THR A 46 6.04 35.62 0.38
C THR A 46 5.52 34.75 -0.76
N GLN A 47 5.70 33.43 -0.62
CA GLN A 47 4.93 32.46 -1.37
C GLN A 47 3.47 32.74 -1.06
N GLY A 48 2.84 33.52 -1.95
CA GLY A 48 1.43 33.79 -1.92
C GLY A 48 0.71 32.47 -2.08
N GLU A 49 0.35 31.87 -0.95
CA GLU A 49 -0.65 30.81 -0.90
C GLU A 49 -1.96 31.46 -1.35
N ALA A 50 -2.22 31.38 -2.66
CA ALA A 50 -3.43 31.90 -3.25
C ALA A 50 -4.62 31.31 -2.48
N PRO A 51 -5.61 32.13 -2.08
CA PRO A 51 -6.74 31.64 -1.32
C PRO A 51 -7.42 30.53 -2.14
N VAL A 52 -7.50 29.33 -1.58
CA VAL A 52 -8.18 28.19 -2.21
C VAL A 52 -9.65 28.57 -2.40
N THR A 53 -9.98 29.01 -3.61
CA THR A 53 -11.34 29.44 -3.94
C THR A 53 -12.23 28.22 -4.17
N LEU A 54 -13.52 28.33 -3.83
CA LEU A 54 -14.50 27.27 -4.06
C LEU A 54 -14.55 26.87 -5.55
N ALA A 55 -14.42 27.84 -6.45
CA ALA A 55 -14.33 27.59 -7.89
C ALA A 55 -13.11 26.71 -8.23
N SER A 56 -11.94 26.97 -7.63
CA SER A 56 -10.76 26.14 -7.81
C SER A 56 -10.94 24.70 -7.32
N ILE A 57 -11.74 24.46 -6.28
CA ILE A 57 -12.04 23.10 -5.78
C ILE A 57 -12.99 22.35 -6.74
N LEU A 58 -14.00 23.04 -7.27
CA LEU A 58 -15.00 22.44 -8.16
C LEU A 58 -14.44 22.17 -9.57
N ASP A 59 -13.52 23.02 -10.05
CA ASP A 59 -12.85 22.87 -11.35
C ASP A 59 -11.59 21.99 -11.29
N SER A 60 -11.23 21.51 -10.10
CA SER A 60 -10.13 20.57 -9.92
C SER A 60 -10.42 19.27 -10.67
N LYS A 61 -9.61 18.97 -11.68
CA LYS A 61 -9.62 17.64 -12.31
C LYS A 61 -8.94 16.66 -11.35
N PRO A 62 -9.67 15.66 -10.80
CA PRO A 62 -9.06 14.67 -9.92
C PRO A 62 -7.97 13.88 -10.68
N ASP A 63 -6.78 13.74 -10.11
CA ASP A 63 -5.75 12.87 -10.68
C ASP A 63 -6.25 11.43 -10.58
N PRO A 64 -6.13 10.60 -11.64
CA PRO A 64 -6.31 9.15 -11.57
C PRO A 64 -5.66 8.48 -10.33
N LYS A 65 -4.60 9.05 -9.78
CA LYS A 65 -3.91 8.61 -8.55
C LYS A 65 -4.62 8.99 -7.26
N ASP A 66 -5.43 10.04 -7.26
CA ASP A 66 -6.31 10.44 -6.15
C ASP A 66 -7.47 9.48 -5.99
N TYR A 67 -7.82 8.76 -7.06
CA TYR A 67 -8.71 7.61 -6.96
C TYR A 67 -7.99 6.46 -6.27
N ALA A 68 -8.54 6.01 -5.14
CA ALA A 68 -8.00 4.90 -4.36
C ALA A 68 -7.61 3.72 -5.26
N LYS A 69 -6.33 3.31 -5.23
CA LYS A 69 -5.82 2.16 -5.96
C LYS A 69 -6.71 0.94 -5.68
N ARG A 70 -7.51 0.54 -6.67
CA ARG A 70 -8.40 -0.62 -6.54
C ARG A 70 -7.53 -1.87 -6.43
N THR A 71 -7.46 -2.45 -5.23
CA THR A 71 -6.75 -3.71 -5.05
C THR A 71 -7.60 -4.82 -5.63
N HIS A 72 -7.22 -5.32 -6.80
CA HIS A 72 -7.97 -6.36 -7.50
C HIS A 72 -7.75 -7.75 -6.91
N CYS A 73 -6.55 -8.00 -6.35
CA CYS A 73 -6.21 -9.27 -5.74
C CYS A 73 -5.27 -9.08 -4.54
N ILE A 74 -5.49 -9.85 -3.47
CA ILE A 74 -4.57 -9.95 -2.32
C ILE A 74 -3.82 -11.29 -2.37
N SER A 75 -2.62 -11.35 -1.78
CA SER A 75 -1.88 -12.62 -1.65
C SER A 75 -2.45 -13.43 -0.49
N LYS A 76 -2.84 -14.69 -0.73
CA LYS A 76 -3.34 -15.58 0.34
C LYS A 76 -2.28 -15.90 1.36
N VAL A 77 -1.03 -16.07 0.93
CA VAL A 77 0.12 -16.34 1.80
C VAL A 77 0.44 -15.14 2.70
N ALA A 78 0.10 -13.93 2.24
CA ALA A 78 0.25 -12.72 3.02
C ALA A 78 -0.94 -12.47 3.96
N ILE A 79 -2.03 -13.24 3.91
CA ILE A 79 -3.10 -13.15 4.91
C ILE A 79 -2.53 -13.72 6.21
N ARG A 80 -2.44 -12.87 7.23
CA ARG A 80 -2.05 -13.28 8.58
C ARG A 80 -3.26 -13.83 9.33
N ASP A 81 -4.39 -13.16 9.21
CA ASP A 81 -5.59 -13.42 9.98
C ASP A 81 -6.83 -12.91 9.24
N HIS A 82 -8.00 -13.37 9.64
CA HIS A 82 -9.29 -12.87 9.15
C HIS A 82 -10.30 -12.72 10.29
N GLU A 83 -11.14 -11.71 10.20
CA GLU A 83 -12.22 -11.44 11.15
C GLU A 83 -13.53 -11.30 10.39
N VAL A 84 -14.56 -12.04 10.82
CA VAL A 84 -15.91 -11.91 10.26
C VAL A 84 -16.72 -10.97 11.13
N LEU A 85 -17.02 -9.77 10.62
CA LEU A 85 -17.74 -8.76 11.41
C LEU A 85 -19.27 -8.97 11.40
N SER A 86 -19.79 -9.58 10.33
CA SER A 86 -21.22 -9.87 10.15
C SER A 86 -21.46 -10.84 9.00
N LYS A 87 -22.74 -11.11 8.67
CA LYS A 87 -23.17 -11.89 7.50
C LYS A 87 -22.74 -11.33 6.14
N ARG A 88 -22.13 -10.14 6.10
CA ARG A 88 -21.72 -9.45 4.86
C ARG A 88 -20.29 -8.91 4.88
N HIS A 89 -19.57 -8.99 5.98
CA HIS A 89 -18.33 -8.25 6.16
C HIS A 89 -17.23 -9.16 6.69
N ILE A 90 -16.13 -9.23 5.97
CA ILE A 90 -14.91 -9.94 6.36
C ILE A 90 -13.75 -8.96 6.26
N VAL A 91 -12.86 -8.96 7.23
CA VAL A 91 -11.62 -8.19 7.21
C VAL A 91 -10.45 -9.16 7.18
N PHE A 92 -9.61 -9.06 6.16
CA PHE A 92 -8.34 -9.76 6.12
C PHE A 92 -7.24 -8.85 6.67
N THR A 93 -6.49 -9.34 7.65
CA THR A 93 -5.28 -8.66 8.12
C THR A 93 -4.07 -9.23 7.38
N MET A 94 -3.35 -8.36 6.68
CA MET A 94 -2.17 -8.74 5.91
C MET A 94 -0.93 -8.78 6.81
N ARG A 95 0.05 -9.63 6.45
CA ARG A 95 1.39 -9.67 7.04
C ARG A 95 2.18 -8.41 6.66
N GLY A 96 3.21 -8.11 7.44
CA GLY A 96 4.08 -6.94 7.27
C GLY A 96 3.99 -5.96 8.44
N GLU A 97 4.90 -4.99 8.46
CA GLU A 97 5.04 -4.02 9.56
C GLU A 97 3.77 -3.20 9.80
N LYS A 98 3.13 -2.75 8.71
CA LYS A 98 1.93 -1.89 8.76
C LYS A 98 0.62 -2.64 8.91
N ARG A 99 0.63 -3.98 8.94
CA ARG A 99 -0.55 -4.87 9.11
C ARG A 99 -1.82 -4.38 8.40
N GLN A 100 -1.70 -4.07 7.10
CA GLN A 100 -2.79 -3.51 6.30
C GLN A 100 -4.06 -4.37 6.42
N LYS A 101 -5.22 -3.72 6.51
CA LYS A 101 -6.52 -4.38 6.65
C LYS A 101 -7.33 -4.20 5.38
N MET A 102 -7.85 -5.32 4.86
CA MET A 102 -8.59 -5.36 3.61
C MET A 102 -10.01 -5.85 3.90
N LEU A 103 -10.98 -4.94 3.78
CA LEU A 103 -12.40 -5.23 3.93
C LEU A 103 -12.96 -5.84 2.65
N VAL A 104 -13.74 -6.91 2.83
CA VAL A 104 -14.64 -7.47 1.84
C VAL A 104 -16.06 -7.27 2.34
N GLN A 105 -16.83 -6.48 1.59
CA GLN A 105 -18.26 -6.24 1.85
C GLN A 105 -19.10 -6.89 0.74
N PHE A 106 -19.82 -7.95 1.08
CA PHE A 106 -20.70 -8.65 0.15
C PHE A 106 -21.98 -7.84 -0.12
N GLY A 107 -22.45 -7.87 -1.36
CA GLY A 107 -23.73 -7.26 -1.75
C GLY A 107 -24.95 -7.93 -1.13
N ARG A 108 -24.82 -9.20 -0.69
CA ARG A 108 -25.89 -10.01 -0.09
C ARG A 108 -25.36 -10.72 1.15
N HIS A 109 -26.26 -11.26 1.98
CA HIS A 109 -25.86 -12.15 3.07
C HIS A 109 -25.13 -13.38 2.49
N CYS A 110 -23.94 -13.65 3.03
CA CYS A 110 -23.23 -14.90 2.79
C CYS A 110 -23.70 -15.93 3.82
N PHE A 111 -24.29 -17.03 3.36
CA PHE A 111 -24.81 -18.06 4.24
C PHE A 111 -23.69 -18.68 5.07
N GLY A 112 -23.95 -18.92 6.37
CA GLY A 112 -22.96 -19.45 7.31
C GLY A 112 -21.89 -18.46 7.77
N LEU A 113 -21.92 -17.20 7.29
CA LEU A 113 -20.94 -16.19 7.68
C LEU A 113 -21.32 -15.56 9.03
N HIS A 114 -20.55 -15.90 10.07
CA HIS A 114 -20.67 -15.37 11.44
C HIS A 114 -19.29 -15.21 12.08
N HIS A 115 -19.22 -14.57 13.26
CA HIS A 115 -17.96 -14.13 13.89
C HIS A 115 -16.86 -15.19 14.06
N ASN A 116 -17.24 -16.46 14.24
CA ASN A 116 -16.33 -17.60 14.40
C ASN A 116 -16.37 -18.58 13.22
N ALA A 117 -16.91 -18.16 12.08
CA ALA A 117 -17.04 -19.03 10.92
C ALA A 117 -15.65 -19.37 10.37
N VAL A 118 -15.39 -20.66 10.17
CA VAL A 118 -14.19 -21.12 9.48
C VAL A 118 -14.36 -20.84 7.99
N LEU A 119 -13.43 -20.09 7.41
CA LEU A 119 -13.47 -19.72 6.00
C LEU A 119 -12.63 -20.66 5.14
N ASN A 120 -13.17 -21.04 3.99
CA ASN A 120 -12.42 -21.59 2.86
C ASN A 120 -12.36 -20.56 1.74
N LEU A 121 -11.15 -20.27 1.26
CA LEU A 121 -10.86 -19.28 0.24
C LEU A 121 -10.59 -19.99 -1.09
N GLU A 122 -11.61 -20.09 -1.94
CA GLU A 122 -11.53 -20.75 -3.25
C GLU A 122 -11.09 -19.75 -4.33
N SER A 123 -9.82 -19.87 -4.74
CA SER A 123 -9.23 -19.15 -5.86
C SER A 123 -9.03 -20.07 -7.06
N ARG A 124 -9.01 -19.52 -8.29
CA ARG A 124 -8.77 -20.26 -9.55
C ARG A 124 -7.31 -20.76 -9.73
N GLY A 125 -6.79 -21.54 -8.79
CA GLY A 125 -5.46 -22.15 -8.86
C GLY A 125 -4.28 -21.22 -8.53
N SER A 126 -4.53 -19.97 -8.14
CA SER A 126 -3.49 -19.00 -7.78
C SER A 126 -3.15 -18.98 -6.29
N SER A 127 -1.96 -18.46 -5.95
CA SER A 127 -1.60 -18.05 -4.58
C SER A 127 -2.27 -16.74 -4.15
N ARG A 128 -3.07 -16.14 -5.04
CA ARG A 128 -3.82 -14.90 -4.84
C ARG A 128 -5.30 -15.19 -4.65
N LEU A 129 -5.96 -14.29 -3.93
CA LEU A 129 -7.41 -14.19 -3.82
C LEU A 129 -7.84 -12.91 -4.53
N CYS A 130 -8.64 -13.05 -5.58
CA CYS A 130 -9.02 -11.97 -6.47
C CYS A 130 -10.51 -11.63 -6.36
N ILE A 131 -10.89 -10.47 -6.88
CA ILE A 131 -12.29 -10.16 -7.17
C ILE A 131 -12.86 -11.25 -8.08
N GLY A 132 -14.06 -11.72 -7.78
CA GLY A 132 -14.70 -12.82 -8.52
C GLY A 132 -14.31 -14.22 -8.06
N ASP A 133 -13.34 -14.37 -7.17
CA ASP A 133 -13.10 -15.63 -6.44
C ASP A 133 -14.16 -15.81 -5.34
N TYR A 134 -14.12 -16.95 -4.64
CA TYR A 134 -15.19 -17.32 -3.70
C TYR A 134 -14.68 -17.50 -2.27
N VAL A 135 -15.52 -17.09 -1.32
CA VAL A 135 -15.44 -17.49 0.08
C VAL A 135 -16.54 -18.51 0.34
N ARG A 136 -16.22 -19.57 1.07
CA ARG A 136 -17.19 -20.47 1.68
C ARG A 136 -16.98 -20.50 3.18
N THR A 137 -18.05 -20.79 3.90
CA THR A 137 -18.00 -21.01 5.34
C THR A 137 -18.23 -22.49 5.63
N GLU A 138 -17.57 -23.01 6.64
CA GLU A 138 -17.93 -24.32 7.18
C GLU A 138 -19.34 -24.25 7.78
N VAL A 139 -20.18 -25.23 7.46
CA VAL A 139 -21.54 -25.37 7.99
C VAL A 139 -21.74 -26.77 8.52
N PHE A 140 -22.69 -26.92 9.44
CA PHE A 140 -23.07 -28.22 10.00
C PHE A 140 -24.45 -28.60 9.48
N GLU A 141 -24.51 -29.59 8.59
CA GLU A 141 -25.74 -30.05 7.97
C GLU A 141 -25.87 -31.57 8.15
N PHE A 142 -27.03 -32.04 8.60
CA PHE A 142 -27.34 -33.46 8.79
C PHE A 142 -26.28 -34.23 9.62
N GLY A 143 -25.74 -33.60 10.66
CA GLY A 143 -24.74 -34.23 11.53
C GLY A 143 -23.32 -34.28 10.95
N ARG A 144 -23.05 -33.62 9.82
CA ARG A 144 -21.73 -33.60 9.17
C ARG A 144 -21.27 -32.17 8.90
N ARG A 145 -19.94 -31.95 9.00
CA ARG A 145 -19.33 -30.69 8.55
C ARG A 145 -19.22 -30.70 7.02
N SER A 146 -19.69 -29.63 6.39
CA SER A 146 -19.62 -29.43 4.95
C SER A 146 -19.26 -27.98 4.63
N TRP A 147 -18.92 -27.70 3.38
CA TRP A 147 -18.71 -26.33 2.91
C TRP A 147 -20.02 -25.76 2.39
N GLY A 148 -20.41 -24.60 2.90
CA GLY A 148 -21.60 -23.87 2.47
C GLY A 148 -21.52 -23.36 1.02
N PRO A 149 -22.55 -22.61 0.57
CA PRO A 149 -22.59 -22.05 -0.76
C PRO A 149 -21.47 -21.03 -0.99
N ARG A 150 -21.15 -20.78 -2.26
CA ARG A 150 -20.10 -19.83 -2.65
C ARG A 150 -20.59 -18.39 -2.53
N CYS A 151 -19.76 -17.55 -1.91
CA CYS A 151 -19.95 -16.10 -1.88
C CYS A 151 -18.84 -15.43 -2.71
N THR A 152 -19.23 -14.81 -3.81
CA THR A 152 -18.28 -14.12 -4.71
C THR A 152 -17.73 -12.87 -4.05
N ILE A 153 -16.41 -12.71 -4.08
CA ILE A 153 -15.71 -11.53 -3.55
C ILE A 153 -15.90 -10.36 -4.51
N PRO A 154 -16.56 -9.26 -4.09
CA PRO A 154 -16.86 -8.15 -4.99
C PRO A 154 -15.72 -7.13 -5.09
N LYS A 155 -15.07 -6.79 -3.97
CA LYS A 155 -13.97 -5.82 -3.90
C LYS A 155 -13.13 -6.06 -2.64
N PHE A 156 -11.88 -5.60 -2.69
CA PHE A 156 -11.05 -5.40 -1.51
C PHE A 156 -10.88 -3.91 -1.27
N GLU A 157 -11.25 -3.46 -0.08
CA GLU A 157 -11.17 -2.07 0.32
C GLU A 157 -10.16 -1.93 1.46
N PRO A 158 -9.07 -1.17 1.29
CA PRO A 158 -8.15 -0.90 2.38
C PRO A 158 -8.86 -0.03 3.42
N ILE A 159 -8.82 -0.45 4.68
CA ILE A 159 -9.43 0.29 5.79
C ILE A 159 -8.40 0.59 6.87
N SER A 160 -8.53 1.75 7.50
CA SER A 160 -7.75 2.09 8.69
C SER A 160 -8.31 1.41 9.94
N ASP A 161 -7.52 1.35 11.01
CA ASP A 161 -7.98 0.84 12.30
C ASP A 161 -9.14 1.65 12.87
N TYR A 162 -9.12 2.97 12.66
CA TYR A 162 -10.21 3.86 13.05
C TYR A 162 -11.51 3.51 12.30
N GLN A 163 -11.45 3.37 10.97
CA GLN A 163 -12.60 2.98 10.16
C GLN A 163 -13.14 1.60 10.55
N LEU A 164 -12.25 0.66 10.87
CA LEU A 164 -12.66 -0.66 11.33
C LEU A 164 -13.42 -0.60 12.65
N ASN A 165 -12.94 0.21 13.61
CA ASN A 165 -13.61 0.34 14.90
C ASN A 165 -15.00 0.97 14.73
N LEU A 166 -15.11 2.04 13.94
CA LEU A 166 -16.42 2.62 13.60
C LEU A 166 -17.36 1.59 12.95
N LEU A 167 -16.83 0.77 12.03
CA LEU A 167 -17.61 -0.28 11.39
C LEU A 167 -18.08 -1.34 12.40
N ARG A 168 -17.25 -1.72 13.37
CA ARG A 168 -17.65 -2.64 14.44
C ARG A 168 -18.77 -2.03 15.27
N ASP A 169 -18.62 -0.78 15.72
CA ASP A 169 -19.60 -0.10 16.57
C ASP A 169 -20.95 0.04 15.85
N ALA A 170 -20.95 0.39 14.57
CA ALA A 170 -22.14 0.47 13.74
C ALA A 170 -22.84 -0.91 13.60
N LEU A 171 -22.07 -1.98 13.38
CA LEU A 171 -22.60 -3.34 13.26
C LEU A 171 -23.08 -3.94 14.60
N HIS A 172 -22.55 -3.47 15.72
CA HIS A 172 -23.03 -3.83 17.06
C HIS A 172 -24.34 -3.12 17.40
N THR A 173 -24.45 -1.83 17.07
CA THR A 173 -25.66 -1.03 17.35
C THR A 173 -26.85 -1.52 16.52
N GLY A 174 -26.65 -1.77 15.22
CA GLY A 174 -27.70 -2.30 14.34
C GLY A 174 -28.09 -3.76 14.57
N ARG A 175 -27.52 -4.43 15.59
CA ARG A 175 -27.92 -5.79 16.03
C ARG A 175 -29.00 -5.75 17.13
N VAL A 176 -29.28 -4.57 17.68
CA VAL A 176 -30.20 -4.37 18.82
C VAL A 176 -31.63 -4.03 18.38
N GLU A 177 -31.91 -4.02 17.08
CA GLU A 177 -33.27 -3.85 16.52
C GLU A 177 -33.87 -5.16 16.02
#